data_AF-A0A954C913-F1
#
_entry.id   AF-A0A954C913-F1
#
_cell.length_a   1.000
_cell.length_b   1.000
_cell.length_c   1.000
_cell.angle_alpha   90.00
_cell.angle_beta   90.00
_cell.angle_gamma   90.00
#
_symmetry.space_group_name_H-M   'P 1'
#
loop_
_entity.id
_entity.type
_entity.pdbx_description
1 polymer ?
#
loop_
_entity_poly.entity_id
_entity_poly.type
_entity_poly.pdbx_seq_one_letter_code
_entity_poly.pdbx_strand_id
1 'polypeptide(L)'
;MADDPFYPYLKLILENVSIWPVLIVVGIVWLVRHPELFDTLARYVSDLKLGPLEAKFREVQKELADTKEQVAVLEADLSHEQERFQALAGSFDPHAPVAELESTRSALKAMAASMDDLEPVRLNLTQYKDAGELYAAAEVARTRRDPRLFDDLVDCLDRLARDDDLHGIRLHTVWTLTSALHRTILADVKHGAGVLTADQLRRAKAMLARLVANPRVQADEPNNPTRGVRGPAKWAGDWIEKGLAGEGKP
;
A
#
# COMPACT_ATOMS: atom_id res chain seq x y z
N MET A 1 -5.44 -44.42 -49.71
CA MET A 1 -4.88 -44.20 -48.36
C MET A 1 -4.96 -42.71 -48.03
N ALA A 2 -6.16 -42.17 -48.15
CA ALA A 2 -6.62 -40.85 -47.74
C ALA A 2 -8.11 -41.08 -47.43
N ASP A 3 -8.65 -40.40 -46.42
CA ASP A 3 -10.04 -40.51 -45.93
C ASP A 3 -10.31 -41.53 -44.82
N ASP A 4 -9.43 -41.61 -43.82
CA ASP A 4 -9.85 -42.12 -42.51
C ASP A 4 -10.02 -40.94 -41.52
N PRO A 5 -11.26 -40.54 -41.19
CA PRO A 5 -11.54 -39.38 -40.34
C PRO A 5 -11.07 -39.57 -38.89
N PHE A 6 -10.59 -40.75 -38.52
CA PHE A 6 -10.10 -41.06 -37.16
C PHE A 6 -8.67 -40.57 -36.90
N TYR A 7 -7.84 -40.51 -37.94
CA TYR A 7 -6.42 -40.18 -37.82
C TYR A 7 -6.14 -38.74 -37.31
N PRO A 8 -6.89 -37.70 -37.74
CA PRO A 8 -6.72 -36.35 -37.21
C PRO A 8 -7.07 -36.23 -35.72
N TYR A 9 -8.13 -36.91 -35.26
CA TYR A 9 -8.53 -36.90 -33.84
C TYR A 9 -7.53 -37.64 -32.96
N LEU A 10 -6.99 -38.77 -33.43
CA LEU A 10 -5.96 -39.51 -32.71
C LEU A 10 -4.69 -38.66 -32.53
N LYS A 11 -4.29 -37.92 -33.56
CA LYS A 11 -3.14 -37.01 -33.52
C LYS A 11 -3.37 -35.84 -32.56
N LEU A 12 -4.57 -35.26 -32.55
CA LEU A 12 -4.94 -34.16 -31.64
C LEU A 12 -4.90 -34.59 -30.15
N ILE A 13 -5.28 -35.84 -29.86
CA ILE A 13 -5.22 -36.40 -28.51
C ILE A 13 -3.77 -36.71 -28.11
N LEU A 14 -2.96 -37.26 -29.02
CA LEU A 14 -1.55 -37.57 -28.73
C LEU A 14 -0.69 -36.32 -28.51
N GLU A 15 -0.98 -35.22 -29.21
CA GLU A 15 -0.21 -33.98 -29.13
C GLU A 15 -0.64 -33.07 -27.96
N ASN A 16 -1.87 -33.22 -27.45
CA ASN A 16 -2.44 -32.28 -26.47
C ASN A 16 -2.85 -32.92 -25.13
N VAL A 17 -2.92 -34.25 -25.05
CA VAL A 17 -3.24 -34.97 -23.81
C VAL A 17 -1.98 -35.66 -23.31
N SER A 18 -1.49 -35.20 -22.15
CA SER A 18 -0.43 -35.88 -21.41
C SER A 18 -0.75 -37.39 -21.36
N ILE A 19 0.19 -38.23 -21.79
CA ILE A 19 -0.04 -39.68 -21.89
C ILE A 19 -0.38 -40.30 -20.52
N TRP A 20 -0.07 -39.59 -19.44
CA TRP A 20 -0.29 -39.97 -18.05
C TRP A 20 -1.76 -40.22 -17.69
N PRO A 21 -2.73 -39.30 -17.92
CA PRO A 21 -4.14 -39.59 -17.68
C PRO A 21 -4.67 -40.81 -18.43
N VAL A 22 -4.22 -41.06 -19.67
CA VAL A 22 -4.63 -42.25 -20.43
C VAL A 22 -4.06 -43.52 -19.79
N LEU A 23 -2.79 -43.52 -19.40
CA LEU A 23 -2.16 -44.63 -18.69
C LEU A 23 -2.79 -44.88 -17.31
N ILE A 24 -3.18 -43.83 -16.59
CA ILE A 24 -3.87 -43.93 -15.29
C ILE A 24 -5.23 -44.60 -15.48
N VAL A 25 -6.02 -44.18 -16.48
CA VAL A 25 -7.34 -44.77 -16.75
C VAL A 25 -7.21 -46.23 -17.21
N VAL A 26 -6.27 -46.54 -18.10
CA VAL A 26 -5.99 -47.93 -18.52
C VAL A 26 -5.54 -48.77 -17.32
N GLY A 27 -4.69 -48.22 -16.45
CA GLY A 27 -4.25 -48.86 -15.21
C GLY A 27 -5.42 -49.15 -14.28
N ILE A 28 -6.34 -48.20 -14.06
CA ILE A 28 -7.53 -48.38 -13.23
C ILE A 28 -8.46 -49.44 -13.82
N VAL A 29 -8.71 -49.42 -15.13
CA VAL A 29 -9.56 -50.40 -15.81
C VAL A 29 -8.96 -51.80 -15.75
N TRP A 30 -7.63 -51.90 -15.91
CA TRP A 30 -6.90 -53.16 -15.77
C TRP A 30 -6.93 -53.68 -14.32
N LEU A 31 -6.81 -52.78 -13.34
CA LEU A 31 -6.88 -53.08 -11.91
C LEU A 31 -8.26 -53.59 -11.48
N VAL A 32 -9.33 -53.00 -12.02
CA VAL A 32 -10.71 -53.45 -11.78
C VAL A 32 -10.97 -54.85 -12.39
N ARG A 33 -10.29 -55.21 -13.48
CA ARG A 33 -10.40 -56.54 -14.11
C ARG A 33 -9.57 -57.64 -13.46
N HIS A 34 -8.56 -57.28 -12.66
CA HIS A 34 -7.70 -58.22 -11.94
C HIS A 34 -7.79 -57.97 -10.42
N PRO A 35 -8.91 -58.33 -9.78
CA PRO A 35 -9.15 -58.03 -8.37
C PRO A 35 -8.18 -58.75 -7.41
N GLU A 36 -7.53 -59.84 -7.84
CA GLU A 36 -6.46 -60.50 -7.08
C GLU A 36 -5.22 -59.62 -6.83
N LEU A 37 -5.04 -58.55 -7.62
CA LEU A 37 -3.96 -57.57 -7.45
C LEU A 37 -4.29 -56.50 -6.40
N PHE A 38 -5.58 -56.30 -6.06
CA PHE A 38 -5.97 -55.39 -4.98
C PHE A 38 -5.45 -55.88 -3.63
N ASP A 39 -5.50 -57.19 -3.38
CA ASP A 39 -4.99 -57.78 -2.13
C ASP A 39 -3.46 -57.69 -2.02
N THR A 40 -2.75 -57.71 -3.16
CA THR A 40 -1.29 -57.54 -3.19
C THR A 40 -0.88 -56.06 -3.10
N LEU A 41 -1.60 -55.16 -3.77
CA LEU A 41 -1.39 -53.71 -3.66
C LEU A 41 -1.76 -53.16 -2.29
N ALA A 42 -2.85 -53.63 -1.69
CA ALA A 42 -3.20 -53.26 -0.32
C ALA A 42 -2.10 -53.66 0.65
N ARG A 43 -1.49 -54.85 0.49
CA ARG A 43 -0.32 -55.30 1.27
C ARG A 43 0.92 -54.43 1.03
N TYR A 44 1.22 -54.08 -0.23
CA TYR A 44 2.35 -53.21 -0.56
C TYR A 44 2.17 -51.76 -0.09
N VAL A 45 0.94 -51.23 -0.12
CA VAL A 45 0.60 -49.89 0.38
C VAL A 45 0.59 -49.86 1.92
N SER A 46 0.22 -50.97 2.58
CA SER A 46 0.33 -51.09 4.04
C SER A 46 1.78 -51.23 4.53
N ASP A 47 2.68 -51.81 3.72
CA ASP A 47 4.11 -51.92 4.05
C ASP A 47 4.95 -50.70 3.60
N LEU A 48 4.40 -49.85 2.73
CA LEU A 48 4.91 -48.50 2.49
C LEU A 48 4.53 -47.62 3.69
N LYS A 49 5.21 -47.86 4.83
CA LYS A 49 5.24 -46.97 5.97
C LYS A 49 5.47 -45.55 5.45
N LEU A 50 4.43 -44.73 5.51
CA LEU A 50 4.40 -43.30 5.20
C LEU A 50 5.29 -42.47 6.15
N GLY A 51 6.34 -43.04 6.73
CA GLY A 51 7.25 -42.36 7.66
C GLY A 51 7.86 -41.06 7.11
N PRO A 52 8.34 -41.01 5.85
CA PRO A 52 8.85 -39.77 5.27
C PRO A 52 7.74 -38.73 5.00
N LEU A 53 6.51 -39.19 4.72
CA LEU A 53 5.37 -38.33 4.44
C LEU A 53 4.75 -37.77 5.74
N GLU A 54 4.64 -38.58 6.79
CA GLU A 54 4.23 -38.12 8.13
C GLU A 54 5.26 -37.18 8.74
N ALA A 55 6.56 -37.44 8.55
CA ALA A 55 7.61 -36.53 9.00
C ALA A 55 7.51 -35.18 8.30
N LYS A 56 7.37 -35.17 6.96
CA LYS A 56 7.13 -33.94 6.19
C LYS A 56 5.82 -33.27 6.57
N PHE A 57 4.77 -34.02 6.86
CA PHE A 57 3.48 -33.45 7.28
C PHE A 57 3.57 -32.82 8.68
N ARG A 58 4.32 -33.43 9.61
CA ARG A 58 4.61 -32.84 10.93
C ARG A 58 5.50 -31.62 10.83
N GLU A 59 6.50 -31.65 9.95
CA GLU A 59 7.39 -30.51 9.68
C GLU A 59 6.58 -29.34 9.08
N VAL A 60 5.75 -29.61 8.08
CA VAL A 60 4.83 -28.62 7.50
C VAL A 60 3.84 -28.12 8.56
N GLN A 61 3.26 -28.98 9.40
CA GLN A 61 2.38 -28.54 10.50
C GLN A 61 3.11 -27.64 11.49
N LYS A 62 4.37 -27.93 11.80
CA LYS A 62 5.19 -27.13 12.68
C LYS A 62 5.52 -25.78 12.05
N GLU A 63 5.95 -25.74 10.79
CA GLU A 63 6.16 -24.50 10.05
C GLU A 63 4.88 -23.66 9.97
N LEU A 64 3.72 -24.30 9.79
CA LEU A 64 2.43 -23.61 9.74
C LEU A 64 2.02 -23.07 11.12
N ALA A 65 2.35 -23.78 12.20
CA ALA A 65 2.15 -23.32 13.57
C ALA A 65 3.07 -22.12 13.90
N ASP A 66 4.36 -22.23 13.59
CA ASP A 66 5.35 -21.18 13.78
C ASP A 66 5.00 -19.94 12.94
N THR A 67 4.53 -20.13 11.70
CA THR A 67 4.05 -19.04 10.84
C THR A 67 2.81 -18.37 11.43
N LYS A 68 1.85 -19.15 11.94
CA LYS A 68 0.64 -18.59 12.59
C LYS A 68 0.99 -17.79 13.84
N GLU A 69 1.94 -18.26 14.63
CA GLU A 69 2.43 -17.54 15.80
C GLU A 69 3.12 -16.23 15.41
N GLN A 70 3.99 -16.27 14.40
CA GLN A 70 4.63 -15.06 13.87
C GLN A 70 3.60 -14.05 13.31
N VAL A 71 2.59 -14.54 12.59
CA VAL A 71 1.49 -13.68 12.10
C VAL A 71 0.73 -13.07 13.28
N ALA A 72 0.41 -13.85 14.32
CA ALA A 72 -0.29 -13.32 15.49
C ALA A 72 0.52 -12.26 16.24
N VAL A 73 1.85 -12.42 16.33
CA VAL A 73 2.75 -11.41 16.91
C VAL A 73 2.76 -10.14 16.05
N LEU A 74 2.90 -10.27 14.73
CA LEU A 74 2.88 -9.12 13.81
C LEU A 74 1.54 -8.38 13.84
N GLU A 75 0.42 -9.10 13.90
CA GLU A 75 -0.92 -8.53 14.05
C GLU A 75 -1.05 -7.76 15.39
N ALA A 76 -0.51 -8.31 16.48
CA ALA A 76 -0.51 -7.64 17.78
C ALA A 76 0.34 -6.36 17.76
N ASP A 77 1.54 -6.42 17.18
CA ASP A 77 2.42 -5.26 17.06
C ASP A 77 1.77 -4.14 16.22
N LEU A 78 1.18 -4.49 15.07
CA LEU A 78 0.42 -3.55 14.23
C LEU A 78 -0.75 -2.93 14.99
N SER A 79 -1.51 -3.72 15.74
CA SER A 79 -2.64 -3.21 16.53
C SER A 79 -2.18 -2.20 17.59
N HIS A 80 -1.06 -2.47 18.27
CA HIS A 80 -0.50 -1.56 19.25
C HIS A 80 0.02 -0.27 18.63
N GLU A 81 0.66 -0.32 17.46
CA GLU A 81 1.06 0.90 16.73
C GLU A 81 -0.15 1.74 16.32
N GLN A 82 -1.21 1.10 15.85
CA GLN A 82 -2.45 1.78 15.48
C GLN A 82 -3.11 2.46 16.68
N GLU A 83 -3.20 1.78 17.83
CA GLU A 83 -3.73 2.35 19.06
C GLU A 83 -2.92 3.57 19.52
N ARG A 84 -1.58 3.49 19.47
CA ARG A 84 -0.71 4.62 19.83
C ARG A 84 -0.89 5.81 18.91
N PHE A 85 -1.04 5.57 17.61
CA PHE A 85 -1.32 6.62 16.63
C PHE A 85 -2.68 7.29 16.91
N GLN A 86 -3.72 6.50 17.16
CA GLN A 86 -5.05 7.03 17.48
C GLN A 86 -5.08 7.80 18.80
N ALA A 87 -4.36 7.33 19.82
CA ALA A 87 -4.22 8.05 21.08
C ALA A 87 -3.54 9.42 20.90
N LEU A 88 -2.45 9.47 20.12
CA LEU A 88 -1.77 10.73 19.80
C LEU A 88 -2.66 11.66 18.96
N ALA A 89 -3.38 11.12 17.97
CA ALA A 89 -4.34 11.89 17.17
C ALA A 89 -5.47 12.47 18.04
N GLY A 90 -6.05 11.67 18.94
CA GLY A 90 -7.12 12.11 19.84
C GLY A 90 -6.67 13.13 20.90
N SER A 91 -5.37 13.19 21.19
CA SER A 91 -4.80 14.22 22.09
C SER A 91 -4.62 15.60 21.43
N PHE A 92 -4.84 15.70 20.11
CA PHE A 92 -4.69 16.95 19.40
C PHE A 92 -5.90 17.86 19.66
N ASP A 93 -5.67 19.05 20.21
CA ASP A 93 -6.66 20.11 20.24
C ASP A 93 -6.55 20.93 18.95
N PRO A 94 -7.56 20.86 18.04
CA PRO A 94 -7.57 21.65 16.82
C PRO A 94 -7.61 23.15 17.07
N HIS A 95 -7.87 23.64 18.28
CA HIS A 95 -7.95 25.05 18.62
C HIS A 95 -6.74 25.59 19.38
N ALA A 96 -5.85 24.73 19.86
CA ALA A 96 -4.69 25.15 20.65
C ALA A 96 -3.70 26.03 19.85
N PRO A 97 -2.93 26.91 20.52
CA PRO A 97 -1.80 27.63 19.94
C PRO A 97 -0.71 26.68 19.43
N VAL A 98 0.01 27.08 18.36
CA VAL A 98 1.03 26.23 17.71
C VAL A 98 2.12 25.73 18.68
N ALA A 99 2.48 26.53 19.69
CA ALA A 99 3.48 26.15 20.69
C ALA A 99 3.02 24.95 21.55
N GLU A 100 1.72 24.84 21.81
CA GLU A 100 1.14 23.74 22.59
C GLU A 100 1.01 22.46 21.76
N LEU A 101 1.04 22.58 20.43
CA LEU A 101 1.04 21.45 19.51
C LEU A 101 2.43 20.80 19.35
N GLU A 102 3.50 21.43 19.86
CA GLU A 102 4.87 20.96 19.61
C GLU A 102 5.17 19.62 20.29
N SER A 103 4.58 19.34 21.45
CA SER A 103 4.71 18.05 22.13
C SER A 103 4.10 16.91 21.31
N THR A 104 2.83 17.06 20.89
CA THR A 104 2.12 16.10 20.05
C THR A 104 2.83 15.92 18.71
N ARG A 105 3.27 17.02 18.07
CA ARG A 105 4.05 16.97 16.83
C ARG A 105 5.36 16.22 17.01
N SER A 106 6.08 16.43 18.11
CA SER A 106 7.34 15.72 18.39
C SER A 106 7.11 14.23 18.60
N ALA A 107 6.03 13.86 19.31
CA ALA A 107 5.64 12.46 19.49
C ALA A 107 5.25 11.79 18.16
N LEU A 108 4.44 12.47 17.32
CA LEU A 108 4.06 12.00 15.99
C LEU A 108 5.28 11.81 15.07
N LYS A 109 6.25 12.74 15.10
CA LYS A 109 7.49 12.61 14.33
C LYS A 109 8.33 11.41 14.78
N ALA A 110 8.47 11.21 16.09
CA ALA A 110 9.23 10.08 16.64
C ALA A 110 8.59 8.74 16.24
N MET A 111 7.27 8.63 16.37
CA MET A 111 6.52 7.44 15.97
C MET A 111 6.54 7.24 14.45
N ALA A 112 6.45 8.30 13.63
CA ALA A 112 6.55 8.19 12.19
C ALA A 112 7.88 7.53 11.75
N ALA A 113 8.99 7.78 12.45
CA ALA A 113 10.26 7.17 12.10
C ALA A 113 10.25 5.64 12.26
N SER A 114 9.50 5.10 13.22
CA SER A 114 9.42 3.66 13.49
C SER A 114 8.23 2.95 12.85
N MET A 115 7.29 3.70 12.25
CA MET A 115 6.07 3.14 11.68
C MET A 115 6.34 2.39 10.37
N ASP A 116 6.04 1.09 10.37
CA ASP A 116 6.19 0.22 9.19
C ASP A 116 4.92 0.20 8.33
N ASP A 117 3.75 0.18 8.97
CA ASP A 117 2.46 0.26 8.30
C ASP A 117 1.95 1.69 8.19
N LEU A 118 1.75 2.16 6.96
CA LEU A 118 1.23 3.50 6.67
C LEU A 118 -0.28 3.50 6.40
N GLU A 119 -0.96 2.35 6.45
CA GLU A 119 -2.40 2.26 6.19
C GLU A 119 -3.24 3.14 7.13
N PRO A 120 -2.95 3.27 8.44
CA PRO A 120 -3.65 4.23 9.30
C PRO A 120 -3.52 5.68 8.83
N VAL A 121 -2.35 6.04 8.27
CA VAL A 121 -2.11 7.37 7.71
C VAL A 121 -2.94 7.58 6.44
N ARG A 122 -3.00 6.57 5.56
CA ARG A 122 -3.79 6.60 4.34
C ARG A 122 -5.28 6.70 4.64
N LEU A 123 -5.76 5.94 5.62
CA LEU A 123 -7.14 6.01 6.09
C LEU A 123 -7.47 7.41 6.59
N ASN A 124 -6.61 8.02 7.40
CA ASN A 124 -6.86 9.38 7.89
C ASN A 124 -6.72 10.45 6.80
N LEU A 125 -5.89 10.26 5.77
CA LEU A 125 -5.86 11.17 4.60
C LEU A 125 -7.14 11.05 3.76
N THR A 126 -7.75 9.87 3.69
CA THR A 126 -8.91 9.61 2.83
C THR A 126 -10.26 9.79 3.54
N GLN A 127 -10.33 9.47 4.84
CA GLN A 127 -11.56 9.30 5.63
C GLN A 127 -11.41 9.82 7.07
N TYR A 128 -10.67 10.92 7.30
CA TYR A 128 -10.61 11.53 8.64
C TYR A 128 -12.00 11.86 9.20
N LYS A 129 -12.20 11.58 10.49
CA LYS A 129 -13.42 11.93 11.24
C LYS A 129 -13.35 13.35 11.79
N ASP A 130 -12.15 13.79 12.14
CA ASP A 130 -11.90 15.12 12.71
C ASP A 130 -10.57 15.72 12.23
N ALA A 131 -10.37 17.00 12.57
CA ALA A 131 -9.19 17.75 12.16
C ALA A 131 -7.88 17.26 12.81
N GLY A 132 -7.95 16.56 13.95
CA GLY A 132 -6.80 15.99 14.65
C GLY A 132 -6.27 14.73 13.97
N GLU A 133 -7.16 13.82 13.57
CA GLU A 133 -6.83 12.66 12.75
C GLU A 133 -6.12 13.08 11.45
N LEU A 134 -6.65 14.10 10.78
CA LEU A 134 -6.04 14.63 9.55
C LEU A 134 -4.68 15.28 9.81
N TYR A 135 -4.56 16.08 10.88
CA TYR A 135 -3.30 16.71 11.24
C TYR A 135 -2.21 15.70 11.59
N ALA A 136 -2.55 14.66 12.36
CA ALA A 136 -1.65 13.58 12.70
C ALA A 136 -1.13 12.86 11.44
N ALA A 137 -2.04 12.52 10.52
CA ALA A 137 -1.68 11.91 9.24
C ALA A 137 -0.75 12.83 8.41
N ALA A 138 -1.04 14.13 8.38
CA ALA A 138 -0.21 15.12 7.69
C ALA A 138 1.22 15.21 8.27
N GLU A 139 1.38 15.19 9.59
CA GLU A 139 2.70 15.22 10.24
C GLU A 139 3.50 13.94 9.99
N VAL A 140 2.85 12.76 10.04
CA VAL A 140 3.50 11.50 9.71
C VAL A 140 3.94 11.49 8.25
N ALA A 141 3.04 11.82 7.31
CA ALA A 141 3.35 11.90 5.88
C ALA A 141 4.51 12.86 5.60
N ARG A 142 4.52 14.03 6.24
CA ARG A 142 5.60 15.04 6.13
C ARG A 142 6.95 14.55 6.64
N THR A 143 6.92 13.67 7.64
CA THR A 143 8.12 13.11 8.26
C THR A 143 8.69 11.97 7.42
N ARG A 144 7.84 11.01 7.02
CA ARG A 144 8.20 9.86 6.18
C ARG A 144 8.63 10.27 4.76
N ARG A 145 7.91 11.22 4.15
CA ARG A 145 8.12 11.65 2.75
C ARG A 145 8.00 10.48 1.76
N ASP A 146 7.16 9.51 2.11
CA ASP A 146 7.04 8.26 1.38
C ASP A 146 6.20 8.46 0.10
N PRO A 147 6.72 8.14 -1.11
CA PRO A 147 5.97 8.23 -2.35
C PRO A 147 4.67 7.41 -2.36
N ARG A 148 4.56 6.35 -1.55
CA ARG A 148 3.33 5.55 -1.43
C ARG A 148 2.13 6.35 -0.91
N LEU A 149 2.37 7.46 -0.20
CA LEU A 149 1.33 8.36 0.30
C LEU A 149 0.98 9.49 -0.69
N PHE A 150 1.65 9.56 -1.84
CA PHE A 150 1.54 10.71 -2.74
C PHE A 150 0.13 10.93 -3.26
N ASP A 151 -0.50 9.88 -3.78
CA ASP A 151 -1.85 9.97 -4.34
C ASP A 151 -2.87 10.33 -3.26
N ASP A 152 -2.78 9.72 -2.07
CA ASP A 152 -3.64 10.03 -0.93
C ASP A 152 -3.50 11.49 -0.47
N LEU A 153 -2.27 12.03 -0.47
CA LEU A 153 -2.00 13.45 -0.18
C LEU A 153 -2.62 14.38 -1.24
N VAL A 154 -2.46 14.06 -2.52
CA VAL A 154 -3.02 14.85 -3.62
C VAL A 154 -4.53 14.85 -3.56
N ASP A 155 -5.15 13.68 -3.42
CA ASP A 155 -6.61 13.55 -3.36
C ASP A 155 -7.20 14.23 -2.12
N CYS A 156 -6.52 14.14 -0.97
CA CYS A 156 -6.93 14.84 0.24
C CYS A 156 -6.90 16.36 0.04
N LEU A 157 -5.78 16.92 -0.45
CA LEU A 157 -5.65 18.35 -0.70
C LEU A 157 -6.63 18.82 -1.78
N ASP A 158 -6.87 18.02 -2.81
CA ASP A 158 -7.78 18.37 -3.88
C ASP A 158 -9.23 18.43 -3.40
N ARG A 159 -9.63 17.49 -2.54
CA ARG A 159 -10.93 17.51 -1.88
C ARG A 159 -11.10 18.75 -1.01
N LEU A 160 -10.10 19.10 -0.20
CA LEU A 160 -10.14 20.32 0.62
C LEU A 160 -10.23 21.58 -0.25
N ALA A 161 -9.42 21.66 -1.32
CA ALA A 161 -9.34 22.83 -2.18
C ALA A 161 -10.63 23.14 -2.96
N ARG A 162 -11.49 22.15 -3.16
CA ARG A 162 -12.80 22.30 -3.84
C ARG A 162 -13.86 22.95 -2.96
N ASP A 163 -13.64 23.02 -1.66
CA ASP A 163 -14.51 23.70 -0.73
C ASP A 163 -13.95 25.08 -0.38
N ASP A 164 -14.79 26.12 -0.48
CA ASP A 164 -14.36 27.51 -0.26
C ASP A 164 -13.86 27.75 1.17
N ASP A 165 -14.33 26.96 2.15
CA ASP A 165 -13.89 27.01 3.55
C ASP A 165 -12.90 25.88 3.91
N LEU A 166 -12.37 25.14 2.93
CA LEU A 166 -11.46 24.01 3.17
C LEU A 166 -12.04 23.00 4.18
N HIS A 167 -13.36 22.79 4.16
CA HIS A 167 -14.12 21.99 5.13
C HIS A 167 -13.95 22.44 6.60
N GLY A 168 -13.69 23.73 6.86
CA GLY A 168 -13.42 24.24 8.20
C GLY A 168 -12.07 23.81 8.77
N ILE A 169 -11.21 23.14 7.99
CA ILE A 169 -9.88 22.73 8.43
C ILE A 169 -9.00 23.97 8.63
N ARG A 170 -8.15 23.94 9.66
CA ARG A 170 -7.19 25.01 9.94
C ARG A 170 -6.14 25.12 8.83
N LEU A 171 -5.79 26.35 8.47
CA LEU A 171 -4.73 26.65 7.49
C LEU A 171 -3.38 26.02 7.86
N HIS A 172 -3.07 25.89 9.15
CA HIS A 172 -1.85 25.20 9.60
C HIS A 172 -1.84 23.71 9.21
N THR A 173 -2.98 23.02 9.30
CA THR A 173 -3.10 21.62 8.86
C THR A 173 -2.94 21.50 7.36
N VAL A 174 -3.59 22.41 6.61
CA VAL A 174 -3.44 22.48 5.14
C VAL A 174 -1.98 22.76 4.77
N TRP A 175 -1.32 23.67 5.47
CA TRP A 175 0.10 23.97 5.29
C TRP A 175 0.98 22.74 5.58
N THR A 176 0.67 21.96 6.62
CA THR A 176 1.38 20.72 6.92
C THR A 176 1.21 19.69 5.80
N LEU A 177 -0.01 19.50 5.27
CA LEU A 177 -0.29 18.62 4.13
C LEU A 177 0.46 19.07 2.87
N THR A 178 0.40 20.36 2.51
CA THR A 178 1.12 20.89 1.34
C THR A 178 2.64 20.77 1.53
N SER A 179 3.13 20.95 2.76
CA SER A 179 4.54 20.73 3.09
C SER A 179 4.94 19.26 3.00
N ALA A 180 4.04 18.33 3.35
CA ALA A 180 4.26 16.89 3.17
C ALA A 180 4.43 16.57 1.68
N LEU A 181 3.48 17.04 0.86
CA LEU A 181 3.54 16.87 -0.60
C LEU A 181 4.83 17.44 -1.20
N HIS A 182 5.20 18.68 -0.87
CA HIS A 182 6.46 19.28 -1.32
C HIS A 182 7.66 18.40 -0.96
N ARG A 183 7.74 17.94 0.29
CA ARG A 183 8.88 17.13 0.75
C ARG A 183 8.93 15.76 0.09
N THR A 184 7.79 15.13 -0.18
CA THR A 184 7.71 13.87 -0.92
C THR A 184 8.19 14.06 -2.36
N ILE A 185 7.71 15.10 -3.06
CA ILE A 185 8.17 15.43 -4.42
C ILE A 185 9.67 15.71 -4.43
N LEU A 186 10.16 16.54 -3.51
CA LEU A 186 11.59 16.85 -3.40
C LEU A 186 12.41 15.58 -3.15
N ALA A 187 11.97 14.71 -2.25
CA ALA A 187 12.65 13.47 -1.94
C ALA A 187 12.72 12.54 -3.16
N ASP A 188 11.63 12.39 -3.90
CA ASP A 188 11.58 11.51 -5.06
C ASP A 188 12.32 12.10 -6.28
N VAL A 189 12.03 13.35 -6.61
CA VAL A 189 12.54 14.02 -7.82
C VAL A 189 14.02 14.35 -7.70
N LYS A 190 14.51 14.84 -6.55
CA LYS A 190 15.91 15.27 -6.41
C LYS A 190 16.84 14.19 -5.87
N HIS A 191 16.33 13.34 -4.98
CA HIS A 191 17.15 12.43 -4.19
C HIS A 191 16.79 10.96 -4.38
N GLY A 192 15.70 10.68 -5.09
CA GLY A 192 15.09 9.37 -5.21
C GLY A 192 15.32 8.74 -6.58
N ALA A 193 14.65 7.61 -6.78
CA ALA A 193 14.70 6.86 -8.02
C ALA A 193 13.77 7.44 -9.12
N GLY A 194 13.02 8.51 -8.83
CA GLY A 194 11.97 9.01 -9.72
C GLY A 194 10.79 8.03 -9.82
N VAL A 195 10.27 7.59 -8.68
CA VAL A 195 9.14 6.66 -8.58
C VAL A 195 7.84 7.35 -9.04
N LEU A 196 7.70 8.66 -8.82
CA LEU A 196 6.52 9.41 -9.22
C LEU A 196 6.43 9.51 -10.74
N THR A 197 5.27 9.12 -11.26
CA THR A 197 4.99 9.19 -12.70
C THR A 197 4.70 10.63 -13.15
N ALA A 198 4.91 10.90 -14.44
CA ALA A 198 4.55 12.19 -15.02
C ALA A 198 3.05 12.52 -14.84
N ASP A 199 2.16 11.52 -14.86
CA ASP A 199 0.74 11.73 -14.65
C ASP A 199 0.41 12.09 -13.18
N GLN A 200 1.09 11.46 -12.22
CA GLN A 200 1.01 11.85 -10.81
C GLN A 200 1.45 13.32 -10.61
N LEU A 201 2.57 13.72 -11.22
CA LEU A 201 3.07 15.09 -11.14
C LEU A 201 2.11 16.11 -11.78
N ARG A 202 1.50 15.78 -12.94
CA ARG A 202 0.49 16.62 -13.58
C ARG A 202 -0.78 16.77 -12.73
N ARG A 203 -1.26 15.67 -12.11
CA ARG A 203 -2.40 15.71 -11.19
C ARG A 203 -2.11 16.61 -9.99
N ALA A 204 -0.93 16.48 -9.39
CA ALA A 204 -0.51 17.35 -8.30
C ALA A 204 -0.42 18.83 -8.72
N LYS A 205 0.09 19.13 -9.92
CA LYS A 205 0.12 20.50 -10.47
C LYS A 205 -1.29 21.10 -10.58
N ALA A 206 -2.24 20.35 -11.13
CA ALA A 206 -3.62 20.80 -11.27
C ALA A 206 -4.29 21.02 -9.90
N MET A 207 -4.07 20.12 -8.95
CA MET A 207 -4.54 20.26 -7.57
C MET A 207 -3.93 21.52 -6.90
N LEU A 208 -2.62 21.73 -7.02
CA LEU A 208 -1.95 22.89 -6.41
C LEU A 208 -2.47 24.20 -6.97
N ALA A 209 -2.74 24.27 -8.28
CA ALA A 209 -3.35 25.45 -8.90
C ALA A 209 -4.73 25.76 -8.28
N ARG A 210 -5.55 24.73 -8.04
CA ARG A 210 -6.84 24.86 -7.36
C ARG A 210 -6.69 25.29 -5.90
N LEU A 211 -5.78 24.65 -5.16
CA LEU A 211 -5.51 24.99 -3.75
C LEU A 211 -5.05 26.43 -3.60
N VAL A 212 -4.13 26.88 -4.45
CA VAL A 212 -3.65 28.26 -4.43
C VAL A 212 -4.78 29.23 -4.76
N ALA A 213 -5.70 28.89 -5.67
CA ALA A 213 -6.84 29.74 -6.01
C ALA A 213 -7.92 29.82 -4.92
N ASN A 214 -7.87 28.95 -3.89
CA ASN A 214 -8.88 28.92 -2.83
C ASN A 214 -8.92 30.23 -2.01
N PRO A 215 -10.11 30.78 -1.70
CA PRO A 215 -10.23 32.07 -1.00
C PRO A 215 -9.50 32.14 0.34
N ARG A 216 -9.55 31.08 1.15
CA ARG A 216 -8.86 31.05 2.45
C ARG A 216 -7.35 30.99 2.31
N VAL A 217 -6.85 30.31 1.28
CA VAL A 217 -5.42 30.26 0.96
C VAL A 217 -4.91 31.59 0.42
N GLN A 218 -5.73 32.32 -0.34
CA GLN A 218 -5.40 33.68 -0.79
C GLN A 218 -5.37 34.68 0.37
N ALA A 219 -6.27 34.52 1.35
CA ALA A 219 -6.29 35.30 2.58
C ALA A 219 -5.19 34.91 3.58
N ASP A 220 -4.48 33.80 3.36
CA ASP A 220 -3.36 33.37 4.20
C ASP A 220 -2.09 34.18 3.86
N GLU A 221 -1.64 34.99 4.81
CA GLU A 221 -0.48 35.87 4.69
C GLU A 221 -0.50 36.71 3.38
N PRO A 222 -1.54 37.53 3.14
CA PRO A 222 -1.79 38.16 1.84
C PRO A 222 -0.62 39.01 1.36
N ASN A 223 0.11 39.61 2.31
CA ASN A 223 1.26 40.48 2.06
C ASN A 223 2.56 39.71 1.79
N ASN A 224 2.60 38.39 1.99
CA ASN A 224 3.76 37.57 1.69
C ASN A 224 3.36 36.20 1.12
N PRO A 225 3.16 36.09 -0.21
CA PRO A 225 2.73 34.86 -0.89
C PRO A 225 3.72 33.69 -0.78
N THR A 226 4.95 33.93 -0.28
CA THR A 226 5.93 32.86 -0.03
C THR A 226 5.83 32.26 1.37
N ARG A 227 4.97 32.84 2.23
CA ARG A 227 4.61 32.34 3.56
C ARG A 227 3.21 31.70 3.51
N GLY A 228 2.83 31.04 4.60
CA GLY A 228 1.57 30.30 4.66
C GLY A 228 1.53 29.12 3.68
N VAL A 229 0.33 28.65 3.35
CA VAL A 229 0.07 27.49 2.46
C VAL A 229 0.67 27.71 1.05
N ARG A 230 0.67 28.95 0.56
CA ARG A 230 1.19 29.31 -0.77
C ARG A 230 2.71 29.09 -0.91
N GLY A 231 3.46 29.17 0.19
CA GLY A 231 4.90 28.89 0.21
C GLY A 231 5.24 27.46 -0.21
N PRO A 232 4.83 26.42 0.55
CA PRO A 232 5.02 25.03 0.15
C PRO A 232 4.39 24.67 -1.20
N ALA A 233 3.25 25.28 -1.56
CA ALA A 233 2.61 25.05 -2.85
C ALA A 233 3.50 25.51 -4.02
N LYS A 234 4.09 26.71 -3.92
CA LYS A 234 5.06 27.20 -4.90
C LYS A 234 6.24 26.25 -5.03
N TRP A 235 6.86 25.85 -3.92
CA TRP A 235 8.03 24.98 -3.95
C TRP A 235 7.72 23.59 -4.50
N ALA A 236 6.56 23.03 -4.17
CA ALA A 236 6.08 21.79 -4.78
C ALA A 236 5.93 21.95 -6.31
N GLY A 237 5.33 23.06 -6.77
CA GLY A 237 5.21 23.39 -8.19
C GLY A 237 6.56 23.46 -8.90
N ASP A 238 7.52 24.17 -8.33
CA ASP A 238 8.88 24.30 -8.89
C ASP A 238 9.56 22.92 -9.06
N TRP A 239 9.37 22.00 -8.11
CA TRP A 239 9.91 20.64 -8.22
C TRP A 239 9.13 19.74 -9.18
N ILE A 240 7.81 19.92 -9.30
CA ILE A 240 6.99 19.24 -10.30
C ILE A 240 7.48 19.58 -11.71
N GLU A 241 7.73 20.86 -12.01
CA GLU A 241 8.24 21.25 -13.33
C GLU A 241 9.58 20.59 -13.64
N LYS A 242 10.50 20.56 -12.66
CA LYS A 242 11.80 19.87 -12.81
C LYS A 242 11.64 18.37 -13.04
N GLY A 243 10.73 17.74 -12.31
CA GLY A 243 10.41 16.32 -12.49
C GLY A 243 9.85 16.02 -13.88
N LEU A 244 8.95 16.88 -14.38
CA LEU A 244 8.37 16.76 -15.73
C LEU A 244 9.37 17.05 -16.85
N ALA A 245 10.34 17.95 -16.62
CA ALA A 245 11.41 18.25 -17.56
C ALA A 245 12.53 17.19 -17.58
N GLY A 246 12.51 16.23 -16.63
CA GLY A 246 13.57 15.24 -16.46
C GLY A 246 14.85 15.79 -15.82
N GLU A 247 14.80 17.01 -15.28
CA GLU A 247 15.92 17.73 -14.64
C GLU A 247 16.18 17.30 -13.19
N GLY A 248 15.43 16.30 -12.69
CA GLY A 248 15.54 15.79 -11.33
C GLY A 248 16.66 14.78 -11.09
N LYS A 249 17.24 14.18 -12.12
CA LYS A 249 18.22 13.10 -11.92
C LYS A 249 19.54 13.63 -11.32
N PRO A 250 20.14 12.91 -10.36
CA PRO A 250 21.50 13.20 -9.90
C PRO A 250 22.52 13.08 -11.03
#